data_AF-A0A5C8ZJR4-F1
#
_entry.id   AF-A0A5C8ZJR4-F1
#
_cell.length_a   1.000
_cell.length_b   1.000
_cell.length_c   1.000
_cell.angle_alpha   90.00
_cell.angle_beta   90.00
_cell.angle_gamma   90.00
#
_symmetry.space_group_name_H-M   'P 1'
#
loop_
_entity.id
_entity.type
_entity.pdbx_description
1 polymer ?
#
loop_
_entity_poly.entity_id
_entity_poly.type
_entity_poly.pdbx_seq_one_letter_code
_entity_poly.pdbx_strand_id
1 'polypeptide(L)'
;MSTPEGRRPVVVGHRGASARRPEHTRAAYELAVAEGADGVDVDLVVTADGELVVRHEAELSDTTDIADRPELAHLRTTRVVDGVSLTGWFSQDLTLAQVRLLRTRERLPELRPASAAHDGEQPVMTFAEVLALREELSVRAGREVAVWPELKHPGHFAAAGLALEPRLLAALGSSGLLDDGRDDDEPRSGSRAAAAAAVVVQCFEVAPLQRLRAAAPRLHLAQLTQPTGAPPDLRLAGDHRDYADLCTPDGLRELRGWADVLAPHLVQVEPRDARGRSGARRGSRLVDDAHAAGLAVVPYTVRPENTFLPAELRSGDGRDLAARGDVAALLRQLRDDGVDGLFTDDPAAALAAFG
;
A
#
# COMPACT_ATOMS: atom_id res chain seq x y z
N MET A 1 -3.57 -14.68 -22.40
CA MET A 1 -4.20 -15.98 -22.08
C MET A 1 -5.33 -15.65 -21.13
N SER A 2 -6.54 -16.14 -21.39
CA SER A 2 -7.71 -15.88 -20.56
C SER A 2 -7.42 -16.26 -19.10
N THR A 3 -7.80 -15.41 -18.16
CA THR A 3 -7.85 -15.72 -16.73
C THR A 3 -8.46 -17.12 -16.54
N PRO A 4 -7.85 -18.03 -15.76
CA PRO A 4 -8.51 -19.26 -15.35
C PRO A 4 -9.88 -18.92 -14.75
N GLU A 5 -10.92 -19.59 -15.22
CA GLU A 5 -12.30 -19.37 -14.81
C GLU A 5 -12.44 -19.45 -13.27
N GLY A 6 -13.09 -18.45 -12.66
CA GLY A 6 -13.86 -18.68 -11.42
C GLY A 6 -13.48 -17.95 -10.13
N ARG A 7 -12.43 -17.11 -10.04
CA ARG A 7 -12.15 -16.33 -8.81
C ARG A 7 -11.91 -14.84 -9.08
N ARG A 8 -12.60 -13.97 -8.34
CA ARG A 8 -12.46 -12.51 -8.41
C ARG A 8 -11.04 -12.05 -8.00
N PRO A 9 -10.59 -10.87 -8.46
CA PRO A 9 -9.35 -10.26 -7.96
C PRO A 9 -9.37 -10.09 -6.43
N VAL A 10 -8.19 -10.18 -5.81
CA VAL A 10 -7.99 -9.87 -4.39
C VAL A 10 -8.29 -8.38 -4.14
N VAL A 11 -9.05 -8.09 -3.09
CA VAL A 11 -9.40 -6.72 -2.67
C VAL A 11 -8.63 -6.40 -1.40
N VAL A 12 -7.65 -5.50 -1.50
CA VAL A 12 -6.91 -4.98 -0.35
C VAL A 12 -7.46 -3.60 0.00
N GLY A 13 -7.91 -3.43 1.25
CA GLY A 13 -8.30 -2.12 1.75
C GLY A 13 -7.08 -1.23 1.92
N HIS A 14 -6.89 -0.28 1.01
CA HIS A 14 -5.76 0.66 1.00
C HIS A 14 -5.85 1.58 2.22
N ARG A 15 -4.97 1.32 3.18
CA ARG A 15 -4.98 1.91 4.53
C ARG A 15 -6.29 1.66 5.31
N GLY A 16 -6.96 0.54 5.02
CA GLY A 16 -8.33 0.24 5.46
C GLY A 16 -9.39 0.76 4.48
N ALA A 17 -10.60 1.03 4.98
CA ALA A 17 -11.68 1.64 4.21
C ALA A 17 -11.54 3.18 4.21
N SER A 18 -10.39 3.65 3.71
CA SER A 18 -9.93 5.05 3.86
C SER A 18 -10.79 6.08 3.13
N ALA A 19 -11.70 5.67 2.25
CA ALA A 19 -12.72 6.57 1.69
C ALA A 19 -13.81 6.95 2.70
N ARG A 20 -13.87 6.29 3.86
CA ARG A 20 -14.96 6.44 4.85
C ARG A 20 -14.48 6.65 6.27
N ARG A 21 -13.23 6.32 6.58
CA ARG A 21 -12.61 6.51 7.91
C ARG A 21 -11.18 7.02 7.72
N PRO A 22 -10.65 7.82 8.66
CA PRO A 22 -9.26 8.24 8.62
C PRO A 22 -8.33 7.04 8.42
N GLU A 23 -7.38 7.18 7.51
CA GLU A 23 -6.47 6.10 7.09
C GLU A 23 -5.67 5.51 8.27
N HIS A 24 -5.36 4.21 8.20
CA HIS A 24 -4.57 3.48 9.21
C HIS A 24 -5.08 3.53 10.65
N THR A 25 -6.39 3.66 10.81
CA THR A 25 -7.05 3.57 12.11
C THR A 25 -7.68 2.20 12.31
N ARG A 26 -7.90 1.79 13.58
CA ARG A 26 -8.64 0.55 13.88
C ARG A 26 -9.99 0.54 13.17
N ALA A 27 -10.72 1.67 13.18
CA ALA A 27 -12.02 1.80 12.55
C ALA A 27 -11.95 1.60 11.02
N ALA A 28 -10.91 2.11 10.36
CA ALA A 28 -10.72 1.90 8.93
C ALA A 28 -10.47 0.41 8.60
N TYR A 29 -9.66 -0.28 9.40
CA TYR A 29 -9.39 -1.71 9.21
C TYR A 29 -10.60 -2.60 9.50
N GLU A 30 -11.29 -2.35 10.62
CA GLU A 30 -12.51 -3.08 10.98
C GLU A 30 -13.58 -2.92 9.89
N LEU A 31 -13.76 -1.70 9.37
CA LEU A 31 -14.71 -1.44 8.29
C LEU A 31 -14.30 -2.14 6.99
N ALA A 32 -13.03 -2.10 6.60
CA ALA A 32 -12.55 -2.79 5.40
C ALA A 32 -12.85 -4.30 5.44
N VAL A 33 -12.56 -4.95 6.56
CA VAL A 33 -12.82 -6.39 6.73
C VAL A 33 -14.32 -6.68 6.79
N ALA A 34 -15.10 -5.84 7.48
CA ALA A 34 -16.56 -5.97 7.54
C ALA A 34 -17.22 -5.84 6.17
N GLU A 35 -16.64 -5.02 5.28
CA GLU A 35 -17.08 -4.87 3.90
C GLU A 35 -16.65 -6.02 3.01
N GLY A 36 -15.72 -6.87 3.47
CA GLY A 36 -15.30 -8.10 2.83
C GLY A 36 -13.90 -8.04 2.19
N ALA A 37 -13.09 -7.01 2.47
CA ALA A 37 -11.71 -6.93 1.96
C ALA A 37 -10.91 -8.18 2.34
N ASP A 38 -10.20 -8.77 1.38
CA ASP A 38 -9.40 -9.97 1.61
C ASP A 38 -8.21 -9.70 2.55
N GLY A 39 -7.69 -8.47 2.51
CA GLY A 39 -6.65 -7.99 3.41
C GLY A 39 -6.66 -6.48 3.58
N VAL A 40 -5.72 -6.00 4.39
CA VAL A 40 -5.51 -4.57 4.65
C VAL A 40 -4.07 -4.18 4.38
N ASP A 41 -3.92 -2.97 3.84
CA ASP A 41 -2.63 -2.32 3.59
C ASP A 41 -2.16 -1.53 4.82
N VAL A 42 -0.86 -1.62 5.11
CA VAL A 42 -0.26 -1.16 6.38
C VAL A 42 1.07 -0.46 6.09
N ASP A 43 1.06 0.87 6.01
CA ASP A 43 2.28 1.65 5.81
C ASP A 43 3.12 1.73 7.09
N LEU A 44 4.40 1.38 7.00
CA LEU A 44 5.30 1.30 8.16
C LEU A 44 6.38 2.37 8.13
N VAL A 45 6.40 3.17 9.20
CA VAL A 45 7.51 4.02 9.60
C VAL A 45 7.97 3.62 10.99
N VAL A 46 9.05 4.23 11.47
CA VAL A 46 9.68 3.86 12.74
C VAL A 46 9.89 5.07 13.65
N THR A 47 9.74 4.85 14.94
CA THR A 47 9.95 5.83 16.01
C THR A 47 11.43 5.94 16.41
N ALA A 48 11.78 6.98 17.18
CA ALA A 48 13.13 7.19 17.72
C ALA A 48 13.63 6.02 18.59
N ASP A 49 12.72 5.36 19.32
CA ASP A 49 12.98 4.17 20.13
C ASP A 49 12.85 2.85 19.37
N GLY A 50 12.63 2.91 18.04
CA GLY A 50 12.73 1.76 17.15
C GLY A 50 11.46 0.95 16.98
N GLU A 51 10.31 1.46 17.40
CA GLU A 51 9.00 0.81 17.26
C GLU A 51 8.40 1.09 15.88
N LEU A 52 7.80 0.06 15.26
CA LEU A 52 7.09 0.21 14.00
C LEU A 52 5.70 0.79 14.26
N VAL A 53 5.42 1.94 13.67
CA VAL A 53 4.11 2.62 13.74
C VAL A 53 3.52 2.78 12.35
N VAL A 54 2.19 2.82 12.31
CA VAL A 54 1.45 2.70 11.07
C VAL A 54 1.04 4.07 10.55
N ARG A 55 1.76 4.56 9.55
CA ARG A 55 1.59 5.88 8.92
C ARG A 55 2.17 5.88 7.51
N HIS A 56 1.47 6.53 6.58
CA HIS A 56 1.94 6.66 5.21
C HIS A 56 3.19 7.52 5.04
N GLU A 57 3.44 8.50 5.90
CA GLU A 57 4.61 9.36 5.79
C GLU A 57 5.36 9.38 7.11
N ALA A 58 6.69 9.52 7.01
CA ALA A 58 7.54 9.76 8.18
C ALA A 58 7.20 11.11 8.82
N GLU A 59 6.82 12.10 8.01
CA GLU A 59 6.32 13.39 8.46
C GLU A 59 4.84 13.26 8.92
N LEU A 60 4.53 13.73 10.12
CA LEU A 60 3.28 13.41 10.82
C LEU A 60 2.22 14.52 10.76
N SER A 61 2.52 15.70 10.21
CA SER A 61 1.67 16.90 10.32
C SER A 61 0.31 16.74 9.67
N ASP A 62 0.24 16.22 8.46
CA ASP A 62 -0.99 16.23 7.64
C ASP A 62 -2.04 15.23 8.12
N THR A 63 -1.66 14.29 8.97
CA THR A 63 -2.44 13.08 9.27
C THR A 63 -2.49 12.79 10.78
N THR A 64 -1.96 13.72 11.60
CA THR A 64 -2.19 13.77 13.05
C THR A 64 -2.53 15.18 13.54
N ASP A 65 -2.84 15.30 14.82
CA ASP A 65 -2.96 16.55 15.54
C ASP A 65 -1.64 17.09 16.13
N ILE A 66 -0.47 16.62 15.66
CA ILE A 66 0.83 16.98 16.26
C ILE A 66 1.12 18.49 16.31
N ALA A 67 0.65 19.24 15.30
CA ALA A 67 0.82 20.69 15.27
C ALA A 67 0.09 21.40 16.43
N ASP A 68 -0.92 20.75 17.01
CA ASP A 68 -1.73 21.24 18.13
C ASP A 68 -1.21 20.73 19.49
N ARG A 69 0.02 20.18 19.55
CA ARG A 69 0.66 19.65 20.77
C ARG A 69 1.83 20.55 21.22
N PRO A 70 1.60 21.57 22.07
CA PRO A 70 2.65 22.48 22.53
C PRO A 70 3.86 21.77 23.16
N GLU A 71 3.63 20.66 23.85
CA GLU A 71 4.66 19.83 24.48
C GLU A 71 5.61 19.17 23.46
N LEU A 72 5.20 19.04 22.18
CA LEU A 72 6.00 18.48 21.08
C LEU A 72 6.47 19.55 20.09
N ALA A 73 6.10 20.82 20.26
CA ALA A 73 6.42 21.88 19.29
C ALA A 73 7.93 22.04 19.03
N HIS A 74 8.76 21.77 20.03
CA HIS A 74 10.22 21.84 19.96
C HIS A 74 10.86 20.77 19.06
N LEU A 75 10.12 19.72 18.68
CA LEU A 75 10.59 18.66 17.78
C LEU A 75 10.41 19.00 16.30
N ARG A 76 9.74 20.12 15.98
CA ARG A 76 9.55 20.55 14.60
C ARG A 76 10.90 20.87 13.95
N THR A 77 11.21 20.23 12.83
CA THR A 77 12.50 20.36 12.15
C THR A 77 12.35 20.30 10.64
N THR A 78 13.44 20.52 9.91
CA THR A 78 13.52 20.31 8.45
C THR A 78 14.45 19.15 8.15
N ARG A 79 14.00 18.22 7.31
CA ARG A 79 14.78 17.06 6.87
C ARG A 79 14.68 16.88 5.37
N VAL A 80 15.68 16.23 4.80
CA VAL A 80 15.63 15.73 3.43
C VAL A 80 15.28 14.25 3.50
N VAL A 81 14.14 13.86 2.92
CA VAL A 81 13.69 12.48 2.79
C VAL A 81 13.64 12.16 1.30
N ASP A 82 14.43 11.18 0.86
CA ASP A 82 14.53 10.75 -0.55
C ASP A 82 14.79 11.88 -1.56
N GLY A 83 15.54 12.90 -1.14
CA GLY A 83 15.88 14.08 -1.94
C GLY A 83 14.86 15.23 -1.85
N VAL A 84 13.78 15.08 -1.10
CA VAL A 84 12.75 16.11 -0.90
C VAL A 84 12.94 16.77 0.47
N SER A 85 13.02 18.10 0.50
CA SER A 85 13.06 18.86 1.75
C SER A 85 11.66 19.04 2.33
N LEU A 86 11.46 18.55 3.55
CA LEU A 86 10.21 18.59 4.29
C LEU A 86 10.43 19.30 5.62
N THR A 87 9.46 20.10 6.07
CA THR A 87 9.48 20.75 7.38
C THR A 87 8.26 20.38 8.19
N GLY A 88 8.46 19.78 9.37
CA GLY A 88 7.38 19.26 10.18
C GLY A 88 7.91 18.41 11.34
N TRP A 89 7.16 17.40 11.73
CA TRP A 89 7.52 16.47 12.82
C TRP A 89 7.67 15.08 12.26
N PHE A 90 8.80 14.44 12.52
CA PHE A 90 9.12 13.17 11.89
C PHE A 90 9.07 12.04 12.90
N SER A 91 8.53 10.88 12.50
CA SER A 91 8.37 9.72 13.38
C SER A 91 9.68 9.33 14.08
N GLN A 92 10.82 9.38 13.37
CA GLN A 92 12.13 9.07 13.92
C GLN A 92 12.64 10.05 15.00
N ASP A 93 11.95 11.17 15.22
CA ASP A 93 12.28 12.14 16.26
C ASP A 93 11.35 12.02 17.50
N LEU A 94 10.36 11.13 17.46
CA LEU A 94 9.42 10.87 18.54
C LEU A 94 9.60 9.45 19.08
N THR A 95 9.52 9.27 20.39
CA THR A 95 9.37 7.94 21.00
C THR A 95 7.95 7.40 20.78
N LEU A 96 7.74 6.10 20.92
CA LEU A 96 6.39 5.51 20.85
C LEU A 96 5.45 6.14 21.90
N ALA A 97 5.97 6.43 23.09
CA ALA A 97 5.18 7.10 24.13
C ALA A 97 4.67 8.49 23.69
N GLN A 98 5.49 9.25 22.95
CA GLN A 98 5.08 10.54 22.38
C GLN A 98 4.10 10.35 21.21
N VAL A 99 4.35 9.39 20.32
CA VAL A 99 3.45 9.08 19.19
C VAL A 99 2.05 8.68 19.69
N ARG A 100 1.95 7.94 20.80
CA ARG A 100 0.66 7.56 21.42
C ARG A 100 -0.17 8.72 21.94
N LEU A 101 0.42 9.91 22.14
CA LEU A 101 -0.34 11.10 22.50
C LEU A 101 -1.16 11.63 21.32
N LEU A 102 -0.71 11.37 20.10
CA LEU A 102 -1.27 11.92 18.88
C LEU A 102 -2.61 11.26 18.53
N ARG A 103 -3.48 12.05 17.91
CA ARG A 103 -4.72 11.57 17.29
C ARG A 103 -4.64 11.69 15.79
N THR A 104 -5.19 10.69 15.11
CA THR A 104 -5.22 10.59 13.64
C THR A 104 -6.21 11.59 13.03
N ARG A 105 -5.93 12.00 11.78
CA ARG A 105 -6.77 12.88 10.96
C ARG A 105 -6.90 12.35 9.54
N GLU A 106 -8.01 12.66 8.90
CA GLU A 106 -8.26 12.44 7.48
C GLU A 106 -7.28 13.26 6.64
N ARG A 107 -6.62 12.61 5.69
CA ARG A 107 -5.61 13.21 4.80
C ARG A 107 -6.22 14.07 3.71
N LEU A 108 -7.47 13.78 3.31
CA LEU A 108 -8.19 14.44 2.22
C LEU A 108 -9.49 15.08 2.71
N PRO A 109 -9.48 15.98 3.72
CA PRO A 109 -10.70 16.43 4.39
C PRO A 109 -11.65 17.19 3.46
N GLU A 110 -11.11 17.89 2.45
CA GLU A 110 -11.90 18.58 1.43
C GLU A 110 -12.67 17.61 0.51
N LEU A 111 -12.10 16.44 0.23
CA LEU A 111 -12.75 15.40 -0.58
C LEU A 111 -13.62 14.47 0.27
N ARG A 112 -13.28 14.29 1.55
CA ARG A 112 -13.86 13.30 2.46
C ARG A 112 -14.35 13.91 3.78
N PRO A 113 -15.24 14.92 3.76
CA PRO A 113 -15.70 15.56 4.99
C PRO A 113 -16.39 14.59 5.96
N ALA A 114 -17.06 13.54 5.46
CA ALA A 114 -17.67 12.51 6.29
C ALA A 114 -16.63 11.62 7.00
N SER A 115 -15.45 11.42 6.39
CA SER A 115 -14.33 10.73 7.03
C SER A 115 -13.65 11.64 8.05
N ALA A 116 -13.41 12.90 7.68
CA ALA A 116 -12.85 13.93 8.56
C ALA A 116 -13.70 14.23 9.80
N ALA A 117 -15.00 13.89 9.78
CA ALA A 117 -15.84 13.95 10.98
C ALA A 117 -15.38 13.01 12.11
N HIS A 118 -14.50 12.03 11.81
CA HIS A 118 -13.88 11.12 12.76
C HIS A 118 -12.47 11.54 13.21
N ASP A 119 -12.01 12.73 12.80
CA ASP A 119 -10.72 13.27 13.23
C ASP A 119 -10.64 13.35 14.75
N GLY A 120 -9.48 13.01 15.31
CA GLY A 120 -9.26 13.10 16.75
C GLY A 120 -9.74 11.87 17.55
N GLU A 121 -10.50 10.95 16.94
CA GLU A 121 -11.11 9.82 17.67
C GLU A 121 -10.08 8.74 18.06
N GLN A 122 -9.16 8.39 17.16
CA GLN A 122 -8.28 7.22 17.33
C GLN A 122 -6.79 7.59 17.38
N PRO A 123 -6.00 6.92 18.25
CA PRO A 123 -4.55 7.13 18.31
C PRO A 123 -3.84 6.49 17.12
N VAL A 124 -2.57 6.84 16.92
CA VAL A 124 -1.68 6.12 15.99
C VAL A 124 -1.46 4.69 16.51
N MET A 125 -1.55 3.71 15.61
CA MET A 125 -1.32 2.29 15.93
C MET A 125 0.13 1.88 15.68
N THR A 126 0.62 0.92 16.46
CA THR A 126 1.84 0.16 16.18
C THR A 126 1.55 -0.99 15.20
N PHE A 127 2.58 -1.51 14.53
CA PHE A 127 2.40 -2.68 13.68
C PHE A 127 1.96 -3.91 14.47
N ALA A 128 2.50 -4.11 15.68
CA ALA A 128 2.10 -5.20 16.57
C ALA A 128 0.60 -5.15 16.91
N GLU A 129 0.06 -3.96 17.17
CA GLU A 129 -1.38 -3.78 17.39
C GLU A 129 -2.22 -4.10 16.14
N VAL A 130 -1.71 -3.80 14.94
CA VAL A 130 -2.38 -4.17 13.69
C VAL A 130 -2.34 -5.69 13.46
N LEU A 131 -1.24 -6.37 13.76
CA LEU A 131 -1.16 -7.83 13.67
C LEU A 131 -2.13 -8.52 14.65
N ALA A 132 -2.23 -8.03 15.88
CA ALA A 132 -3.22 -8.50 16.84
C ALA A 132 -4.67 -8.24 16.37
N LEU A 133 -4.94 -7.03 15.85
CA LEU A 133 -6.24 -6.70 15.27
C LEU A 133 -6.58 -7.62 14.09
N ARG A 134 -5.62 -7.92 13.22
CA ARG A 134 -5.80 -8.85 12.11
C ARG A 134 -6.23 -10.24 12.60
N GLU A 135 -5.62 -10.75 13.67
CA GLU A 135 -6.01 -12.04 14.26
C GLU A 135 -7.45 -12.00 14.75
N GLU A 136 -7.81 -10.98 15.54
CA GLU A 136 -9.20 -10.75 16.00
C GLU A 136 -10.19 -10.71 14.83
N LEU A 137 -9.85 -9.97 13.77
CA LEU A 137 -10.68 -9.81 12.59
C LEU A 137 -10.79 -11.10 11.76
N SER A 138 -9.73 -11.90 11.70
CA SER A 138 -9.75 -13.20 11.01
C SER A 138 -10.70 -14.16 11.70
N VAL A 139 -10.66 -14.22 13.04
CA VAL A 139 -11.60 -15.01 13.83
C VAL A 139 -13.04 -14.52 13.61
N ARG A 140 -13.27 -13.21 13.69
CA ARG A 140 -14.59 -12.60 13.53
C ARG A 140 -15.18 -12.84 12.14
N ALA A 141 -14.36 -12.77 11.10
CA ALA A 141 -14.78 -12.97 9.72
C ALA A 141 -14.90 -14.45 9.33
N GLY A 142 -14.41 -15.38 10.17
CA GLY A 142 -14.40 -16.82 9.86
C GLY A 142 -13.48 -17.17 8.69
N ARG A 143 -12.52 -16.31 8.36
CA ARG A 143 -11.54 -16.48 7.28
C ARG A 143 -10.25 -15.77 7.63
N GLU A 144 -9.16 -16.19 7.01
CA GLU A 144 -7.91 -15.46 7.12
C GLU A 144 -8.01 -14.06 6.48
N VAL A 145 -7.51 -13.04 7.20
CA VAL A 145 -7.36 -11.67 6.70
C VAL A 145 -5.88 -11.42 6.40
N ALA A 146 -5.55 -11.07 5.16
CA ALA A 146 -4.17 -10.77 4.79
C ALA A 146 -3.71 -9.39 5.29
N VAL A 147 -2.40 -9.22 5.47
CA VAL A 147 -1.77 -7.90 5.70
C VAL A 147 -0.72 -7.62 4.63
N TRP A 148 -0.71 -6.38 4.15
CA TRP A 148 0.21 -5.89 3.13
C TRP A 148 1.09 -4.78 3.71
N PRO A 149 2.12 -5.11 4.51
CA PRO A 149 2.99 -4.10 5.11
C PRO A 149 3.86 -3.42 4.04
N GLU A 150 3.81 -2.10 3.95
CA GLU A 150 4.69 -1.27 3.12
C GLU A 150 5.85 -0.71 3.93
N LEU A 151 7.08 -0.86 3.45
CA LEU A 151 8.24 -0.17 4.03
C LEU A 151 8.36 1.24 3.44
N LYS A 152 8.09 2.27 4.24
CA LYS A 152 8.20 3.68 3.82
C LYS A 152 9.61 4.20 4.05
N HIS A 153 10.25 4.70 2.99
CA HIS A 153 11.59 5.31 3.03
C HIS A 153 12.66 4.48 3.78
N PRO A 154 12.77 3.15 3.56
CA PRO A 154 13.71 2.32 4.30
C PRO A 154 15.17 2.78 4.19
N GLY A 155 15.61 3.34 3.04
CA GLY A 155 16.94 3.91 2.89
C GLY A 155 17.20 5.08 3.83
N HIS A 156 16.22 5.99 3.96
CA HIS A 156 16.26 7.12 4.90
C HIS A 156 16.35 6.66 6.35
N PHE A 157 15.49 5.73 6.77
CA PHE A 157 15.53 5.22 8.14
C PHE A 157 16.79 4.40 8.44
N ALA A 158 17.28 3.62 7.49
CA ALA A 158 18.53 2.88 7.64
C ALA A 158 19.73 3.83 7.84
N ALA A 159 19.80 4.94 7.11
CA ALA A 159 20.83 5.97 7.30
C ALA A 159 20.78 6.61 8.70
N ALA A 160 19.63 6.60 9.36
CA ALA A 160 19.44 7.04 10.75
C ALA A 160 19.66 5.93 11.79
N GLY A 161 20.08 4.73 11.40
CA GLY A 161 20.24 3.58 12.31
C GLY A 161 18.93 2.87 12.69
N LEU A 162 17.85 3.16 11.97
CA LEU A 162 16.49 2.71 12.25
C LEU A 162 15.94 1.79 11.13
N ALA A 163 16.78 0.94 10.54
CA ALA A 163 16.38 0.04 9.45
C ALA A 163 15.07 -0.73 9.74
N LEU A 164 14.14 -0.72 8.77
CA LEU A 164 12.79 -1.27 8.93
C LEU A 164 12.76 -2.80 8.80
N GLU A 165 13.56 -3.37 7.91
CA GLU A 165 13.49 -4.79 7.53
C GLU A 165 13.69 -5.74 8.72
N PRO A 166 14.71 -5.57 9.59
CA PRO A 166 14.89 -6.46 10.75
C PRO A 166 13.73 -6.36 11.75
N ARG A 167 13.16 -5.15 11.90
CA ARG A 167 12.03 -4.89 12.80
C ARG A 167 10.75 -5.54 12.28
N LEU A 168 10.53 -5.45 10.96
CA LEU A 168 9.42 -6.12 10.29
C LEU A 168 9.50 -7.63 10.50
N LEU A 169 10.66 -8.24 10.23
CA LEU A 169 10.85 -9.68 10.42
C LEU A 169 10.65 -10.10 11.88
N ALA A 170 11.15 -9.32 12.84
CA ALA A 170 10.94 -9.60 14.26
C ALA A 170 9.44 -9.55 14.64
N ALA A 171 8.70 -8.57 14.14
CA ALA A 171 7.27 -8.45 14.39
C ALA A 171 6.48 -9.61 13.76
N LEU A 172 6.72 -9.91 12.48
CA LEU A 172 6.06 -11.02 11.78
C LEU A 172 6.37 -12.38 12.44
N GLY A 173 7.63 -12.61 12.84
CA GLY A 173 8.04 -13.83 13.54
C GLY A 173 7.36 -13.97 14.90
N SER A 174 7.25 -12.88 15.65
CA SER A 174 6.57 -12.86 16.96
C SER A 174 5.06 -13.12 16.84
N SER A 175 4.46 -12.82 15.68
CA SER A 175 3.05 -13.09 15.38
C SER A 175 2.82 -14.43 14.66
N GLY A 176 3.85 -15.26 14.47
CA GLY A 176 3.73 -16.54 13.78
C GLY A 176 3.42 -16.42 12.27
N LEU A 177 3.66 -15.26 11.68
CA LEU A 177 3.40 -14.97 10.26
C LEU A 177 4.67 -15.07 9.38
N LEU A 178 5.80 -15.47 9.97
CA LEU A 178 6.94 -15.95 9.21
C LEU A 178 6.95 -17.47 9.22
N ASP A 179 6.86 -18.07 8.04
CA ASP A 179 7.09 -19.49 7.86
C ASP A 179 8.59 -19.79 8.08
N ASP A 180 8.90 -20.59 9.10
CA ASP A 180 10.25 -21.01 9.48
C ASP A 180 10.70 -22.30 8.74
N GLY A 181 9.87 -22.80 7.80
CA GLY A 181 10.23 -23.89 6.90
C GLY A 181 10.09 -25.29 7.49
N ARG A 182 9.20 -25.47 8.49
CA ARG A 182 9.03 -26.78 9.15
C ARG A 182 8.15 -27.78 8.42
N ASP A 183 7.30 -27.35 7.48
CA ASP A 183 6.46 -28.27 6.70
C ASP A 183 6.61 -28.01 5.18
N ASP A 184 6.94 -29.12 4.50
CA ASP A 184 6.90 -29.46 3.07
C ASP A 184 7.63 -28.61 1.99
N ASP A 185 8.17 -29.36 1.02
CA ASP A 185 8.95 -28.97 -0.17
C ASP A 185 8.14 -28.22 -1.25
N GLU A 186 7.13 -27.42 -0.89
CA GLU A 186 6.30 -26.78 -1.93
C GLU A 186 7.01 -25.56 -2.56
N PRO A 187 7.29 -25.57 -3.89
CA PRO A 187 7.91 -24.43 -4.58
C PRO A 187 7.00 -23.19 -4.51
N ARG A 188 7.59 -21.99 -4.69
CA ARG A 188 6.86 -20.69 -4.80
C ARG A 188 5.61 -20.90 -5.65
N SER A 189 4.46 -20.92 -5.00
CA SER A 189 3.17 -21.11 -5.66
C SER A 189 2.99 -20.06 -6.76
N GLY A 190 2.27 -20.42 -7.84
CA GLY A 190 2.16 -19.58 -9.04
C GLY A 190 1.72 -18.13 -8.75
N SER A 191 1.97 -17.21 -9.69
CA SER A 191 1.83 -15.75 -9.53
C SER A 191 0.58 -15.30 -8.74
N ARG A 192 -0.59 -15.88 -8.99
CA ARG A 192 -1.85 -15.57 -8.29
C ARG A 192 -1.91 -15.95 -6.81
N ALA A 193 -1.25 -17.02 -6.40
CA ALA A 193 -1.23 -17.44 -4.99
C ALA A 193 -0.48 -16.42 -4.13
N ALA A 194 0.54 -15.75 -4.70
CA ALA A 194 1.27 -14.69 -4.01
C ALA A 194 0.39 -13.50 -3.64
N ALA A 195 -0.54 -13.08 -4.52
CA ALA A 195 -1.46 -11.99 -4.22
C ALA A 195 -2.51 -12.36 -3.15
N ALA A 196 -2.76 -13.65 -2.93
CA ALA A 196 -3.70 -14.13 -1.92
C ALA A 196 -3.01 -14.59 -0.62
N ALA A 197 -1.70 -14.37 -0.48
CA ALA A 197 -0.95 -14.79 0.68
C ALA A 197 -1.35 -14.02 1.95
N ALA A 198 -1.15 -14.65 3.11
CA ALA A 198 -1.45 -14.04 4.41
C ALA A 198 -0.63 -12.77 4.69
N VAL A 199 0.59 -12.69 4.14
CA VAL A 199 1.47 -11.53 4.21
C VAL A 199 2.14 -11.29 2.87
N VAL A 200 2.06 -10.06 2.37
CA VAL A 200 2.85 -9.61 1.21
C VAL A 200 3.53 -8.28 1.54
N VAL A 201 4.86 -8.30 1.69
CA VAL A 201 5.61 -7.09 2.02
C VAL A 201 5.89 -6.28 0.76
N GLN A 202 5.59 -4.99 0.80
CA GLN A 202 5.75 -4.11 -0.35
C GLN A 202 6.74 -2.98 -0.11
N CYS A 203 7.42 -2.54 -1.16
CA CYS A 203 8.34 -1.39 -1.08
C CYS A 203 8.59 -0.78 -2.47
N PHE A 204 8.81 0.54 -2.50
CA PHE A 204 9.24 1.27 -3.69
C PHE A 204 10.73 1.15 -3.98
N GLU A 205 11.55 0.97 -2.94
CA GLU A 205 12.99 0.74 -3.03
C GLU A 205 13.30 -0.73 -3.35
N VAL A 206 14.36 -0.98 -4.11
CA VAL A 206 14.71 -2.33 -4.62
C VAL A 206 15.54 -3.12 -3.62
N ALA A 207 16.59 -2.52 -3.08
CA ALA A 207 17.55 -3.15 -2.19
C ALA A 207 16.92 -3.69 -0.89
N PRO A 208 15.95 -3.02 -0.23
CA PRO A 208 15.23 -3.59 0.90
C PRO A 208 14.50 -4.90 0.57
N LEU A 209 13.84 -4.98 -0.59
CA LEU A 209 13.17 -6.22 -1.02
C LEU A 209 14.18 -7.33 -1.31
N GLN A 210 15.32 -7.01 -1.91
CA GLN A 210 16.39 -7.99 -2.11
C GLN A 210 16.96 -8.51 -0.78
N ARG A 211 17.16 -7.63 0.21
CA ARG A 211 17.58 -8.02 1.57
C ARG A 211 16.54 -8.92 2.25
N LEU A 212 15.25 -8.56 2.15
CA LEU A 212 14.16 -9.39 2.67
C LEU A 212 14.11 -10.75 1.99
N ARG A 213 14.27 -10.82 0.66
CA ARG A 213 14.30 -12.10 -0.07
C ARG A 213 15.44 -12.99 0.42
N ALA A 214 16.62 -12.42 0.67
CA ALA A 214 17.76 -13.17 1.17
C ALA A 214 17.54 -13.66 2.62
N ALA A 215 16.92 -12.85 3.47
CA ALA A 215 16.69 -13.16 4.88
C ALA A 215 15.48 -14.07 5.13
N ALA A 216 14.42 -13.97 4.33
CA ALA A 216 13.18 -14.71 4.44
C ALA A 216 12.72 -15.22 3.05
N PRO A 217 13.31 -16.30 2.53
CA PRO A 217 13.10 -16.73 1.14
C PRO A 217 11.66 -17.14 0.79
N ARG A 218 10.83 -17.48 1.78
CA ARG A 218 9.42 -17.84 1.61
C ARG A 218 8.45 -16.64 1.73
N LEU A 219 8.93 -15.48 2.19
CA LEU A 219 8.09 -14.29 2.32
C LEU A 219 7.68 -13.79 0.93
N HIS A 220 6.40 -13.48 0.74
CA HIS A 220 5.92 -12.89 -0.51
C HIS A 220 6.25 -11.40 -0.54
N LEU A 221 6.83 -10.95 -1.65
CA LEU A 221 7.31 -9.58 -1.81
C LEU A 221 6.68 -8.90 -3.02
N ALA A 222 6.28 -7.64 -2.86
CA ALA A 222 5.73 -6.81 -3.92
C ALA A 222 6.65 -5.62 -4.23
N GLN A 223 7.05 -5.48 -5.49
CA GLN A 223 7.73 -4.28 -5.97
C GLN A 223 6.70 -3.21 -6.31
N LEU A 224 6.72 -2.10 -5.56
CA LEU A 224 5.93 -0.92 -5.89
C LEU A 224 6.62 -0.13 -7.01
N THR A 225 5.81 0.39 -7.93
CA THR A 225 6.25 1.32 -8.99
C THR A 225 5.27 2.48 -9.13
N GLN A 226 5.72 3.59 -9.72
CA GLN A 226 4.89 4.77 -9.97
C GLN A 226 5.17 5.31 -11.38
N PRO A 227 4.31 6.20 -11.93
CA PRO A 227 4.35 6.56 -13.34
C PRO A 227 5.62 7.34 -13.76
N THR A 228 6.27 7.98 -12.79
CA THR A 228 7.44 8.82 -13.00
C THR A 228 8.41 8.69 -11.84
N GLY A 229 9.68 9.02 -12.07
CA GLY A 229 10.71 8.97 -11.03
C GLY A 229 11.38 7.60 -10.95
N ALA A 230 12.24 7.43 -9.96
CA ALA A 230 13.07 6.25 -9.78
C ALA A 230 13.08 5.84 -8.31
N PRO A 231 13.33 4.56 -7.99
CA PRO A 231 13.60 4.11 -6.63
C PRO A 231 14.70 4.97 -5.97
N PRO A 232 14.46 5.52 -4.77
CA PRO A 232 15.43 6.37 -4.08
C PRO A 232 16.80 5.71 -3.86
N ASP A 233 16.81 4.42 -3.55
CA ASP A 233 18.01 3.62 -3.29
C ASP A 233 18.85 3.38 -4.54
N LEU A 234 18.21 3.15 -5.70
CA LEU A 234 18.91 3.05 -6.98
C LEU A 234 19.65 4.36 -7.30
N ARG A 235 18.97 5.50 -7.16
CA ARG A 235 19.60 6.81 -7.37
C ARG A 235 20.77 7.05 -6.42
N LEU A 236 20.60 6.71 -5.13
CA LEU A 236 21.67 6.84 -4.14
C LEU A 236 22.89 5.96 -4.47
N ALA A 237 22.65 4.79 -5.07
CA ALA A 237 23.69 3.88 -5.54
C ALA A 237 24.31 4.29 -6.90
N GLY A 238 23.85 5.39 -7.52
CA GLY A 238 24.31 5.83 -8.84
C GLY A 238 23.75 5.01 -10.00
N ASP A 239 22.70 4.21 -9.76
CA ASP A 239 21.94 3.53 -10.81
C ASP A 239 20.92 4.52 -11.40
N HIS A 240 20.88 4.57 -12.74
CA HIS A 240 20.06 5.51 -13.49
C HIS A 240 18.71 4.95 -13.91
N ARG A 241 18.42 3.68 -13.60
CA ARG A 241 17.13 3.06 -13.91
C ARG A 241 15.99 3.77 -13.18
N ASP A 242 14.90 3.96 -13.89
CA ASP A 242 13.67 4.55 -13.36
C ASP A 242 12.54 3.49 -13.25
N TYR A 243 11.35 3.90 -12.78
CA TYR A 243 10.24 2.96 -12.67
C TYR A 243 9.74 2.44 -14.02
N ALA A 244 9.90 3.20 -15.11
CA ALA A 244 9.55 2.72 -16.44
C ALA A 244 10.51 1.62 -16.91
N ASP A 245 11.81 1.74 -16.61
CA ASP A 245 12.80 0.70 -16.88
C ASP A 245 12.46 -0.60 -16.15
N LEU A 246 12.04 -0.52 -14.87
CA LEU A 246 11.59 -1.69 -14.09
C LEU A 246 10.33 -2.36 -14.65
N CYS A 247 9.49 -1.61 -15.39
CA CYS A 247 8.26 -2.10 -16.00
C CYS A 247 8.41 -2.58 -17.46
N THR A 248 9.63 -2.58 -18.02
CA THR A 248 9.91 -3.23 -19.31
C THR A 248 9.87 -4.76 -19.17
N PRO A 249 9.67 -5.54 -20.26
CA PRO A 249 9.74 -7.00 -20.18
C PRO A 249 11.05 -7.54 -19.58
N ASP A 250 12.16 -6.84 -19.80
CA ASP A 250 13.47 -7.19 -19.24
C ASP A 250 13.55 -6.85 -17.75
N GLY A 251 13.08 -5.66 -17.38
CA GLY A 251 12.97 -5.24 -15.98
C GLY A 251 12.07 -6.17 -15.17
N LEU A 252 10.91 -6.55 -15.69
CA LEU A 252 9.97 -7.46 -15.03
C LEU A 252 10.58 -8.86 -14.80
N ARG A 253 11.38 -9.37 -15.76
CA ARG A 253 12.13 -10.63 -15.58
C ARG A 253 13.19 -10.50 -14.49
N GLU A 254 13.83 -9.34 -14.36
CA GLU A 254 14.77 -9.06 -13.28
C GLU A 254 14.07 -8.98 -11.92
N LEU A 255 12.94 -8.23 -11.84
CA LEU A 255 12.12 -8.07 -10.64
C LEU A 255 11.73 -9.43 -10.04
N ARG A 256 11.40 -10.42 -10.89
CA ARG A 256 11.04 -11.77 -10.45
C ARG A 256 12.11 -12.44 -9.59
N GLY A 257 13.37 -12.01 -9.67
CA GLY A 257 14.46 -12.48 -8.82
C GLY A 257 14.20 -12.25 -7.32
N TRP A 258 13.51 -11.15 -6.96
CA TRP A 258 13.18 -10.82 -5.57
C TRP A 258 11.69 -10.70 -5.29
N ALA A 259 10.90 -10.19 -6.23
CA ALA A 259 9.46 -9.99 -6.08
C ALA A 259 8.63 -11.16 -6.61
N ASP A 260 7.43 -11.31 -6.04
CA ASP A 260 6.35 -12.20 -6.51
C ASP A 260 5.21 -11.39 -7.14
N VAL A 261 5.08 -10.13 -6.73
CA VAL A 261 4.01 -9.22 -7.16
C VAL A 261 4.63 -7.93 -7.71
N LEU A 262 4.12 -7.45 -8.83
CA LEU A 262 4.25 -6.07 -9.25
C LEU A 262 3.03 -5.30 -8.71
N ALA A 263 3.28 -4.26 -7.93
CA ALA A 263 2.25 -3.35 -7.44
C ALA A 263 2.42 -1.97 -8.10
N PRO A 264 1.91 -1.78 -9.34
CA PRO A 264 2.10 -0.52 -10.06
C PRO A 264 1.06 0.52 -9.65
N HIS A 265 1.38 1.81 -9.87
CA HIS A 265 0.34 2.82 -9.79
C HIS A 265 -0.72 2.57 -10.86
N LEU A 266 -1.99 2.88 -10.55
CA LEU A 266 -3.16 2.55 -11.36
C LEU A 266 -3.01 3.06 -12.80
N VAL A 267 -2.49 4.27 -12.98
CA VAL A 267 -2.32 4.85 -14.32
C VAL A 267 -1.24 4.17 -15.19
N GLN A 268 -0.38 3.30 -14.62
CA GLN A 268 0.52 2.46 -15.42
C GLN A 268 -0.22 1.26 -16.03
N VAL A 269 -1.30 0.80 -15.38
CA VAL A 269 -2.20 -0.25 -15.90
C VAL A 269 -3.31 0.37 -16.75
N GLU A 270 -3.85 1.50 -16.31
CA GLU A 270 -4.88 2.28 -16.98
C GLU A 270 -4.38 3.70 -17.34
N PRO A 271 -3.60 3.83 -18.43
CA PRO A 271 -3.08 5.12 -18.88
C PRO A 271 -4.18 6.04 -19.42
N ARG A 272 -4.08 7.33 -19.12
CA ARG A 272 -5.06 8.34 -19.56
C ARG A 272 -4.60 9.10 -20.80
N ASP A 273 -5.55 9.42 -21.69
CA ASP A 273 -5.30 10.34 -22.79
C ASP A 273 -5.16 11.81 -22.29
N ALA A 274 -4.79 12.72 -23.20
CA ALA A 274 -4.66 14.14 -22.88
C ALA A 274 -5.97 14.81 -22.42
N ARG A 275 -7.12 14.16 -22.59
CA ARG A 275 -8.43 14.60 -22.10
C ARG A 275 -8.81 13.93 -20.79
N GLY A 276 -7.90 13.17 -20.18
CA GLY A 276 -8.11 12.47 -18.93
C GLY A 276 -9.02 11.25 -19.05
N ARG A 277 -9.28 10.77 -20.27
CA ARG A 277 -10.09 9.57 -20.50
C ARG A 277 -9.25 8.32 -20.49
N SER A 278 -9.88 7.19 -20.22
CA SER A 278 -9.25 5.88 -20.36
C SER A 278 -8.65 5.74 -21.75
N GLY A 279 -7.36 5.42 -21.82
CA GLY A 279 -6.70 5.15 -23.08
C GLY A 279 -7.36 3.92 -23.71
N ALA A 280 -7.85 4.02 -24.96
CA ALA A 280 -8.60 2.96 -25.61
C ALA A 280 -7.85 1.61 -25.65
N ARG A 281 -8.03 0.77 -24.62
CA ARG A 281 -7.79 -0.70 -24.52
C ARG A 281 -6.56 -1.33 -25.22
N ARG A 282 -5.52 -0.59 -25.61
CA ARG A 282 -4.38 -1.13 -26.40
C ARG A 282 -2.99 -0.73 -25.92
N GLY A 283 -2.87 0.01 -24.81
CA GLY A 283 -1.61 0.66 -24.43
C GLY A 283 -0.74 -0.11 -23.44
N SER A 284 -1.31 -0.62 -22.35
CA SER A 284 -0.50 -1.25 -21.30
C SER A 284 -0.49 -2.76 -21.47
N ARG A 285 0.58 -3.27 -22.08
CA ARG A 285 0.94 -4.70 -22.00
C ARG A 285 1.48 -5.08 -20.62
N LEU A 286 1.52 -4.15 -19.66
CA LEU A 286 2.17 -4.37 -18.37
C LEU A 286 1.61 -5.58 -17.63
N VAL A 287 0.28 -5.79 -17.65
CA VAL A 287 -0.33 -6.96 -17.01
C VAL A 287 0.14 -8.25 -17.68
N ASP A 288 0.00 -8.34 -19.00
CA ASP A 288 0.44 -9.50 -19.79
C ASP A 288 1.95 -9.78 -19.66
N ASP A 289 2.78 -8.73 -19.71
CA ASP A 289 4.23 -8.84 -19.64
C ASP A 289 4.70 -9.23 -18.23
N ALA A 290 4.04 -8.73 -17.17
CA ALA A 290 4.32 -9.12 -15.80
C ALA A 290 3.90 -10.58 -15.55
N HIS A 291 2.74 -10.99 -16.06
CA HIS A 291 2.31 -12.39 -16.02
C HIS A 291 3.28 -13.29 -16.78
N ALA A 292 3.77 -12.87 -17.94
CA ALA A 292 4.79 -13.61 -18.71
C ALA A 292 6.13 -13.72 -17.95
N ALA A 293 6.47 -12.74 -17.10
CA ALA A 293 7.61 -12.80 -16.19
C ALA A 293 7.33 -13.60 -14.89
N GLY A 294 6.10 -14.09 -14.70
CA GLY A 294 5.71 -14.88 -13.52
C GLY A 294 5.42 -14.04 -12.27
N LEU A 295 5.07 -12.75 -12.44
CA LEU A 295 4.65 -11.84 -11.38
C LEU A 295 3.12 -11.72 -11.35
N ALA A 296 2.52 -11.63 -10.17
CA ALA A 296 1.14 -11.15 -10.04
C ALA A 296 1.08 -9.63 -10.22
N VAL A 297 -0.09 -9.08 -10.57
CA VAL A 297 -0.28 -7.63 -10.73
C VAL A 297 -1.40 -7.13 -9.83
N VAL A 298 -1.05 -6.22 -8.91
CA VAL A 298 -1.96 -5.65 -7.90
C VAL A 298 -1.81 -4.13 -7.89
N PRO A 299 -2.52 -3.37 -8.76
CA PRO A 299 -2.35 -1.93 -8.84
C PRO A 299 -2.91 -1.18 -7.63
N TYR A 300 -2.32 -0.01 -7.36
CA TYR A 300 -2.81 0.97 -6.39
C TYR A 300 -2.98 2.36 -7.04
N THR A 301 -3.94 3.21 -6.71
CA THR A 301 -5.06 3.01 -5.79
C THR A 301 -6.34 3.30 -6.55
N VAL A 302 -7.32 2.41 -6.47
CA VAL A 302 -8.68 2.69 -6.94
C VAL A 302 -9.39 3.55 -5.90
N ARG A 303 -9.89 4.72 -6.32
CA ARG A 303 -10.59 5.68 -5.45
C ARG A 303 -11.92 6.08 -6.07
N PRO A 304 -12.99 6.22 -5.28
CA PRO A 304 -14.34 6.45 -5.81
C PRO A 304 -14.61 7.89 -6.27
N GLU A 305 -13.81 8.87 -5.85
CA GLU A 305 -14.05 10.29 -6.15
C GLU A 305 -13.68 10.67 -7.59
N ASN A 306 -14.45 11.57 -8.20
CA ASN A 306 -14.32 12.02 -9.58
C ASN A 306 -12.89 12.48 -9.94
N THR A 307 -12.20 13.15 -9.02
CA THR A 307 -10.81 13.60 -9.23
C THR A 307 -9.88 12.45 -9.62
N PHE A 308 -10.11 11.26 -9.07
CA PHE A 308 -9.29 10.08 -9.30
C PHE A 308 -9.81 9.20 -10.44
N LEU A 309 -10.95 9.51 -11.04
CA LEU A 309 -11.54 8.69 -12.10
C LEU A 309 -11.21 9.25 -13.51
N PRO A 310 -11.14 8.37 -14.52
CA PRO A 310 -11.20 8.76 -15.93
C PRO A 310 -12.40 9.68 -16.20
N ALA A 311 -12.24 10.64 -17.10
CA ALA A 311 -13.22 11.70 -17.31
C ALA A 311 -14.63 11.19 -17.69
N GLU A 312 -14.72 10.10 -18.44
CA GLU A 312 -15.96 9.42 -18.83
C GLU A 312 -16.64 8.65 -17.70
N LEU A 313 -15.92 8.36 -16.61
CA LEU A 313 -16.44 7.69 -15.42
C LEU A 313 -16.80 8.68 -14.31
N ARG A 314 -16.63 9.98 -14.54
CA ARG A 314 -17.03 11.00 -13.56
C ARG A 314 -18.54 11.20 -13.57
N SER A 315 -19.12 11.37 -12.39
CA SER A 315 -20.54 11.70 -12.24
C SER A 315 -20.82 13.18 -12.48
N GLY A 316 -22.08 13.51 -12.78
CA GLY A 316 -22.51 14.88 -13.06
C GLY A 316 -21.84 15.45 -14.32
N ASP A 317 -21.44 16.72 -14.26
CA ASP A 317 -20.61 17.36 -15.30
C ASP A 317 -19.10 17.18 -15.05
N GLY A 318 -18.73 16.39 -14.04
CA GLY A 318 -17.34 16.12 -13.64
C GLY A 318 -16.62 17.28 -12.96
N ARG A 319 -17.31 18.38 -12.62
CA ARG A 319 -16.71 19.55 -11.95
C ARG A 319 -16.68 19.41 -10.42
N ASP A 320 -17.63 18.69 -9.84
CA ASP A 320 -17.54 18.29 -8.43
C ASP A 320 -16.51 17.16 -8.33
N LEU A 321 -15.30 17.51 -7.91
CA LEU A 321 -14.17 16.60 -7.81
C LEU A 321 -14.29 15.62 -6.62
N ALA A 322 -15.10 15.95 -5.62
CA ALA A 322 -15.35 15.11 -4.44
C ALA A 322 -16.51 14.13 -4.65
N ALA A 323 -17.43 14.44 -5.57
CA ALA A 323 -18.52 13.53 -5.93
C ALA A 323 -17.98 12.17 -6.36
N ARG A 324 -18.68 11.10 -5.98
CA ARG A 324 -18.34 9.73 -6.37
C ARG A 324 -18.80 9.47 -7.81
N GLY A 325 -17.91 8.92 -8.63
CA GLY A 325 -18.21 8.55 -10.02
C GLY A 325 -18.52 7.05 -10.19
N ASP A 326 -18.52 6.57 -11.42
CA ASP A 326 -18.73 5.15 -11.75
C ASP A 326 -17.43 4.34 -11.54
N VAL A 327 -17.00 4.24 -10.28
CA VAL A 327 -15.87 3.41 -9.87
C VAL A 327 -16.11 1.93 -10.19
N ALA A 328 -17.38 1.49 -10.22
CA ALA A 328 -17.73 0.11 -10.52
C ALA A 328 -17.38 -0.27 -11.97
N ALA A 329 -17.53 0.66 -12.92
CA ALA A 329 -17.07 0.46 -14.29
C ALA A 329 -15.55 0.31 -14.38
N LEU A 330 -14.79 1.16 -13.68
CA LEU A 330 -13.33 1.05 -13.61
C LEU A 330 -12.89 -0.30 -13.01
N LEU A 331 -13.53 -0.72 -11.92
CA LEU A 331 -13.25 -2.00 -11.27
C LEU A 331 -13.50 -3.18 -12.22
N ARG A 332 -14.65 -3.21 -12.90
CA ARG A 332 -14.96 -4.25 -13.91
C ARG A 332 -13.93 -4.25 -15.03
N GLN A 333 -13.50 -3.08 -15.50
CA GLN A 333 -12.45 -2.97 -16.50
C GLN A 333 -11.13 -3.59 -16.01
N LEU A 334 -10.67 -3.24 -14.81
CA LEU A 334 -9.42 -3.80 -14.25
C LEU A 334 -9.48 -5.33 -14.11
N ARG A 335 -10.63 -5.87 -13.67
CA ARG A 335 -10.86 -7.32 -13.64
C ARG A 335 -10.74 -7.93 -15.04
N ASP A 336 -11.38 -7.32 -16.03
CA ASP A 336 -11.38 -7.81 -17.41
C ASP A 336 -10.00 -7.67 -18.08
N ASP A 337 -9.19 -6.71 -17.62
CA ASP A 337 -7.78 -6.53 -18.00
C ASP A 337 -6.84 -7.53 -17.31
N GLY A 338 -7.37 -8.36 -16.39
CA GLY A 338 -6.68 -9.53 -15.86
C GLY A 338 -5.87 -9.31 -14.59
N VAL A 339 -6.01 -8.18 -13.90
CA VAL A 339 -5.29 -7.95 -12.63
C VAL A 339 -5.62 -9.03 -11.59
N ASP A 340 -4.65 -9.37 -10.75
CA ASP A 340 -4.78 -10.45 -9.75
C ASP A 340 -5.35 -9.94 -8.42
N GLY A 341 -5.23 -8.64 -8.18
CA GLY A 341 -5.84 -7.94 -7.07
C GLY A 341 -5.82 -6.43 -7.30
N LEU A 342 -6.24 -5.66 -6.31
CA LEU A 342 -6.08 -4.21 -6.29
C LEU A 342 -6.10 -3.66 -4.87
N PHE A 343 -5.50 -2.48 -4.71
CA PHE A 343 -5.65 -1.62 -3.55
C PHE A 343 -6.78 -0.61 -3.81
N THR A 344 -7.75 -0.53 -2.90
CA THR A 344 -8.87 0.42 -3.01
C THR A 344 -9.13 1.12 -1.68
N ASP A 345 -9.46 2.42 -1.74
CA ASP A 345 -9.93 3.17 -0.57
C ASP A 345 -11.39 2.79 -0.21
N ASP A 346 -12.10 2.11 -1.13
CA ASP A 346 -13.48 1.67 -0.97
C ASP A 346 -13.64 0.16 -1.27
N PRO A 347 -13.44 -0.71 -0.27
CA PRO A 347 -13.56 -2.16 -0.45
C PRO A 347 -14.96 -2.63 -0.86
N ALA A 348 -16.02 -2.07 -0.27
CA ALA A 348 -17.39 -2.47 -0.62
C ALA A 348 -17.70 -2.22 -2.10
N ALA A 349 -17.23 -1.10 -2.67
CA ALA A 349 -17.42 -0.83 -4.10
C ALA A 349 -16.72 -1.87 -4.99
N ALA A 350 -15.50 -2.29 -4.62
CA ALA A 350 -14.76 -3.32 -5.33
C ALA A 350 -15.50 -4.66 -5.32
N LEU A 351 -15.97 -5.09 -4.16
CA LEU A 351 -16.67 -6.37 -4.00
C LEU A 351 -18.01 -6.37 -4.75
N ALA A 352 -18.78 -5.29 -4.64
CA ALA A 352 -20.03 -5.14 -5.39
C ALA A 352 -19.81 -5.18 -6.92
N ALA A 353 -18.68 -4.67 -7.41
CA ALA A 353 -18.36 -4.68 -8.83
C ALA A 353 -17.91 -6.06 -9.35
N PHE A 354 -17.34 -6.89 -8.48
CA PHE A 354 -16.81 -8.21 -8.84
C PHE A 354 -17.85 -9.33 -8.81
N GLY A 355 -18.96 -9.15 -8.08
CA GLY A 355 -20.04 -10.15 -7.94
C GLY A 355 -19.76 -11.19 -6.87
#